data_AF-A0A545B2K2-F1
#
_entry.id   AF-A0A545B2K2-F1
#
_cell.length_a   1.000
_cell.length_b   1.000
_cell.length_c   1.000
_cell.angle_alpha   90.00
_cell.angle_beta   90.00
_cell.angle_gamma   90.00
#
_symmetry.space_group_name_H-M   'P 1'
#
loop_
_entity.id
_entity.type
_entity.pdbx_description
1 polymer ?
#
loop_
_entity_poly.entity_id
_entity_poly.type
_entity_poly.pdbx_seq_one_letter_code
_entity_poly.pdbx_strand_id
1 'polypeptide(L)' 'MKQDTPLLHTPFGIVRDARPSDTDSIVQLVGKLAAHNEDDASLTSENLARDACGEKPWIYVLVAETDGELIGYAALCGLI' A
#
# COMPACT_ATOMS: atom_id res chain seq x y z
N MET A 1 -10.84 -16.40 -3.05
CA MET A 1 -10.81 -16.10 -4.49
C MET A 1 -9.68 -15.12 -4.70
N LYS A 2 -8.58 -15.51 -5.35
CA LYS A 2 -7.55 -14.54 -5.76
C LYS A 2 -8.16 -13.73 -6.89
N GLN A 3 -8.61 -12.52 -6.59
CA GLN A 3 -8.98 -11.59 -7.65
C GLN A 3 -7.67 -11.18 -8.31
N ASP A 4 -7.47 -11.55 -9.58
CA ASP A 4 -6.50 -10.88 -10.44
C ASP A 4 -7.03 -9.47 -10.67
N THR A 5 -6.74 -8.56 -9.73
CA THR A 5 -7.14 -7.17 -9.84
C THR A 5 -6.43 -6.55 -11.04
N PRO A 6 -7.17 -5.90 -11.96
CA PRO A 6 -6.59 -5.39 -13.19
C PRO A 6 -5.51 -4.34 -12.88
N LEU A 7 -4.35 -4.50 -13.51
CA LEU A 7 -3.33 -3.46 -13.57
C LEU A 7 -3.93 -2.27 -14.31
N LEU A 8 -4.04 -1.14 -13.63
CA LEU A 8 -4.52 0.10 -14.23
C LEU A 8 -3.32 0.87 -14.79
N HIS A 9 -3.22 0.92 -16.12
CA HIS A 9 -2.19 1.71 -16.78
C HIS A 9 -2.53 3.20 -16.74
N THR A 10 -1.54 4.02 -16.43
CA THR A 10 -1.62 5.48 -16.36
C THR A 10 -0.49 6.11 -17.16
N PRO A 11 -0.54 7.42 -17.49
CA PRO A 11 0.56 8.09 -18.19
C PRO A 11 1.89 8.08 -17.43
N PHE A 12 1.87 7.94 -16.09
CA PHE A 12 3.07 7.96 -15.25
C PHE A 12 3.57 6.56 -14.88
N GLY A 13 2.78 5.51 -15.07
CA GLY A 13 3.12 4.17 -14.58
C GLY A 13 1.91 3.26 -14.44
N ILE A 14 1.93 2.35 -13.47
CA ILE A 14 0.84 1.40 -13.18
C ILE A 14 0.28 1.62 -11.79
N VAL A 15 -1.04 1.44 -11.65
CA VAL A 15 -1.70 1.30 -10.34
C VAL A 15 -2.16 -0.14 -10.19
N ARG A 16 -1.88 -0.74 -9.04
CA ARG A 16 -2.12 -2.17 -8.77
C ARG A 16 -2.33 -2.43 -7.29
N ASP A 17 -2.84 -3.61 -6.95
CA ASP A 17 -2.86 -4.08 -5.57
C ASP A 17 -1.44 -4.15 -4.98
N ALA A 18 -1.34 -3.82 -3.70
CA ALA A 18 -0.15 -4.07 -2.90
C ALA A 18 0.12 -5.58 -2.78
N ARG A 19 1.40 -5.93 -2.79
CA ARG A 19 1.93 -7.28 -2.63
C ARG A 19 2.72 -7.36 -1.33
N PRO A 20 2.95 -8.57 -0.78
CA PRO A 20 3.79 -8.72 0.40
C PRO A 20 5.19 -8.13 0.26
N SER A 21 5.75 -8.08 -0.96
CA SER A 21 7.06 -7.48 -1.25
C SER A 21 7.07 -5.95 -1.22
N ASP A 22 5.90 -5.31 -1.25
CA ASP A 22 5.78 -3.85 -1.28
C ASP A 22 5.79 -3.23 0.12
N THR A 23 5.67 -4.04 1.18
CA THR A 23 5.38 -3.59 2.55
C THR A 23 6.42 -2.59 3.07
N ASP A 24 7.71 -2.85 2.88
CA ASP A 24 8.78 -1.94 3.29
C ASP A 24 8.67 -0.58 2.59
N SER A 25 8.37 -0.58 1.29
CA SER A 25 8.21 0.65 0.52
C SER A 25 6.95 1.43 0.94
N ILE A 26 5.85 0.73 1.22
CA ILE A 26 4.62 1.34 1.71
C ILE A 26 4.84 1.95 3.10
N VAL A 27 5.52 1.27 4.01
CA VAL A 27 5.85 1.81 5.35
C VAL A 27 6.66 3.10 5.24
N GLN A 28 7.62 3.17 4.31
CA GLN A 28 8.35 4.40 4.04
C GLN A 28 7.43 5.53 3.52
N LEU A 29 6.49 5.23 2.62
CA LEU A 29 5.52 6.21 2.12
C LEU A 29 4.55 6.66 3.21
N VAL A 30 4.11 5.77 4.09
CA VAL A 30 3.28 6.09 5.28
C VAL A 30 4.05 7.02 6.20
N GLY A 31 5.33 6.76 6.47
CA GLY A 31 6.18 7.64 7.27
C GLY A 31 6.33 9.03 6.65
N LYS A 32 6.51 9.12 5.32
CA LYS A 32 6.53 10.41 4.60
C LYS A 32 5.20 11.16 4.72
N LEU A 33 4.06 10.46 4.62
CA LEU A 33 2.74 11.05 4.78
C LEU A 33 2.51 11.54 6.21
N ALA A 34 2.90 10.76 7.22
CA ALA A 34 2.80 11.15 8.63
C ALA A 34 3.64 12.40 8.92
N ALA A 35 4.91 12.41 8.49
CA ALA A 35 5.79 13.57 8.66
C ALA A 35 5.24 14.84 8.00
N HIS A 36 4.56 14.72 6.85
CA HIS A 36 3.88 15.86 6.21
C HIS A 36 2.73 16.44 7.05
N ASN A 37 2.11 15.62 7.90
CA ASN A 37 1.04 16.01 8.80
C ASN A 37 1.54 16.28 10.24
N GLU A 38 2.86 16.44 10.43
CA GLU A 38 3.48 16.63 11.75
C GLU A 38 3.18 15.47 12.72
N ASP A 39 3.04 14.25 12.18
CA ASP A 39 2.75 13.01 12.92
C ASP A 39 3.88 11.97 12.76
N ASP A 40 3.91 11.00 13.66
CA ASP A 40 4.86 9.88 13.68
C ASP A 40 4.13 8.55 13.46
N ALA A 41 4.40 7.89 12.34
CA ALA A 41 3.85 6.56 12.07
C ALA A 41 4.62 5.46 12.81
N SER A 42 3.92 4.66 13.62
CA SER A 42 4.48 3.47 14.29
C SER A 42 4.27 2.17 13.50
N LEU A 43 3.83 2.25 12.25
CA LEU A 43 3.51 1.09 11.41
C LEU A 43 4.79 0.33 11.03
N THR A 44 4.81 -0.99 11.23
CA THR A 44 5.88 -1.87 10.73
C THR A 44 5.43 -2.68 9.51
N SER A 45 6.39 -3.21 8.75
CA SER A 45 6.12 -4.06 7.59
C SER A 45 5.36 -5.33 7.99
N GLU A 46 5.64 -5.91 9.17
CA GLU A 46 4.91 -7.06 9.71
C GLU A 46 3.46 -6.72 10.05
N ASN A 47 3.21 -5.53 10.62
CA ASN A 47 1.84 -5.08 10.87
C ASN A 47 1.08 -4.89 9.56
N LEU A 48 1.69 -4.21 8.59
CA LEU A 48 1.08 -4.00 7.28
C LEU A 48 0.81 -5.32 6.54
N ALA A 49 1.75 -6.27 6.57
CA ALA A 49 1.57 -7.58 5.95
C ALA A 49 0.40 -8.35 6.58
N ARG A 50 0.29 -8.35 7.91
CA ARG A 50 -0.85 -8.95 8.63
C ARG A 50 -2.18 -8.32 8.20
N ASP A 51 -2.20 -6.99 8.11
CA ASP A 51 -3.42 -6.20 7.95
C ASP A 51 -3.94 -6.16 6.50
N ALA A 52 -3.02 -6.07 5.53
CA ALA A 52 -3.34 -5.90 4.10
C ALA A 52 -3.13 -7.17 3.25
N CYS A 53 -2.27 -8.10 3.69
CA CYS A 53 -1.88 -9.28 2.90
C CYS A 53 -2.21 -10.63 3.57
N GLY A 54 -2.83 -10.62 4.75
CA GLY A 54 -3.26 -11.82 5.46
C GLY A 54 -4.41 -12.56 4.77
N GLU A 55 -4.78 -13.75 5.27
CA GLU A 55 -5.91 -14.53 4.72
C GLU A 55 -7.26 -13.81 4.84
N LYS A 56 -7.38 -12.89 5.80
CA LYS A 56 -8.55 -12.03 6.04
C LYS A 56 -8.06 -10.58 6.21
N PRO A 57 -7.67 -9.91 5.11
CA PRO A 57 -7.21 -8.54 5.19
C PRO A 57 -8.39 -7.64 5.59
N TRP A 58 -8.13 -6.67 6.47
CA TRP A 58 -9.15 -5.70 6.90
C TRP A 58 -8.95 -4.31 6.30
N ILE A 59 -7.78 -4.09 5.69
CA ILE A 59 -7.47 -2.94 4.84
C ILE A 59 -7.13 -3.43 3.41
N TYR A 60 -7.49 -2.63 2.41
CA TYR A 60 -7.15 -2.87 1.01
C TYR A 60 -6.22 -1.75 0.56
N VAL A 61 -5.09 -2.10 -0.07
CA VAL A 61 -4.07 -1.13 -0.46
C VAL A 61 -3.80 -1.21 -1.95
N LEU A 62 -3.91 -0.07 -2.63
CA LEU A 62 -3.41 0.13 -3.98
C LEU A 62 -2.08 0.88 -3.92
N VAL A 63 -1.17 0.55 -4.83
CA VAL A 63 0.11 1.23 -5.01
C VAL A 63 0.22 1.78 -6.42
N ALA A 64 0.87 2.94 -6.55
CA ALA A 64 1.29 3.53 -7.80
C ALA A 64 2.79 3.24 -8.00
N GLU A 65 3.14 2.63 -9.13
CA GLU A 65 4.51 2.21 -9.46
C GLU A 65 4.96 2.84 -10.78
N THR A 66 6.17 3.40 -10.78
CA THR A 66 6.85 3.95 -11.96
C THR A 66 8.27 3.40 -12.00
N ASP A 67 8.70 2.86 -13.14
CA ASP A 67 10.05 2.33 -13.35
C ASP A 67 10.53 1.33 -12.27
N GLY A 68 9.61 0.56 -11.70
CA GLY A 68 9.88 -0.43 -10.64
C GLY A 68 9.92 0.14 -9.22
N GLU A 69 9.68 1.44 -9.04
CA GLU A 69 9.61 2.09 -7.72
C GLU A 69 8.18 2.49 -7.36
N LEU A 70 7.82 2.31 -6.09
CA LEU A 70 6.53 2.79 -5.57
C LEU A 70 6.60 4.28 -5.29
N ILE A 71 5.74 5.05 -5.97
CA ILE A 71 5.68 6.51 -5.85
C ILE A 71 4.47 6.99 -5.06
N GLY A 72 3.53 6.09 -4.73
CA GLY A 72 2.34 6.43 -3.96
C GLY A 72 1.54 5.20 -3.54
N TYR A 73 0.64 5.40 -2.57
CA TYR A 73 -0.29 4.37 -2.12
C TYR A 73 -1.64 4.99 -1.74
N ALA A 74 -2.68 4.18 -1.75
CA ALA A 74 -3.99 4.49 -1.18
C ALA A 74 -4.48 3.31 -0.35
N ALA A 75 -4.95 3.57 0.87
CA ALA A 75 -5.48 2.55 1.77
C ALA A 75 -6.98 2.78 1.98
N LEU A 76 -7.78 1.75 1.73
CA LEU A 76 -9.18 1.68 2.08
C LEU A 76 -9.33 0.79 3.31
N CYS A 77 -9.62 1.40 4.45
CA CYS A 77 -9.99 0.70 5.67
C CYS A 77 -11.50 0.44 5.67
N GLY A 78 -11.92 -0.77 6.06
CA GLY A 78 -13.35 -1.01 6.31
C GLY A 78 -13.86 -0.02 7.38
N LEU A 79 -14.88 0.77 7.04
CA LEU A 79 -15.66 1.51 8.04
C LEU A 79 -16.35 0.47 8.92
N ILE A 80 -15.96 0.44 10.19
CA ILE A 80 -16.65 -0.29 11.27
C ILE A 80 -17.94 0.45 11.63
#